data_AF-A0A7G9NVQ9-F1
#
_entry.id   AF-A0A7G9NVQ9-F1
#
_cell.length_a   1.000
_cell.length_b   1.000
_cell.length_c   1.000
_cell.angle_alpha   90.00
_cell.angle_beta   90.00
_cell.angle_gamma   90.00
#
_symmetry.space_group_name_H-M   'P 1'
#
loop_
_entity.id
_entity.type
_entity.pdbx_description
1 polymer ?
#
loop_
_entity_poly.entity_id
_entity_poly.type
_entity_poly.pdbx_seq_one_letter_code
_entity_poly.pdbx_strand_id
1 'polypeptide(L)'
;MVNATTKLAITDTPEDDFPAPAVYRFDRRRCDRHDLGGCVTAVRRDHDMRIHRRPVCSLRLRNLSDGGIGAISDIPLSPDERISVYFQPHGADQGFELVGHVVRCQPLRAGQTDKDLPVTGYEIGLRFDPATAA
;
A
#
# COMPACT_ATOMS: atom_id res chain seq x y z
N MET A 1 5.03 -31.33 -72.21
CA MET A 1 4.62 -31.32 -70.79
C MET A 1 4.90 -29.93 -70.25
N VAL A 2 3.85 -29.15 -69.97
CA VAL A 2 3.92 -27.72 -69.65
C VAL A 2 3.57 -27.58 -68.17
N ASN A 3 4.52 -27.12 -67.35
CA ASN A 3 4.31 -26.93 -65.91
C ASN A 3 3.81 -25.50 -65.66
N ALA A 4 2.56 -25.36 -65.22
CA ALA A 4 1.97 -24.11 -64.81
C ALA A 4 2.29 -23.85 -63.33
N THR A 5 3.15 -22.87 -63.07
CA THR A 5 3.48 -22.41 -61.70
C THR A 5 2.54 -21.26 -61.32
N THR A 6 1.52 -21.58 -60.53
CA THR A 6 0.58 -20.60 -59.97
C THR A 6 1.26 -19.84 -58.82
N LYS A 7 1.54 -18.55 -59.02
CA LYS A 7 1.95 -17.63 -57.95
C LYS A 7 0.69 -17.13 -57.23
N LEU A 8 0.53 -17.50 -55.95
CA LEU A 8 -0.44 -16.88 -55.05
C LEU A 8 0.13 -15.54 -54.57
N ALA A 9 -0.51 -14.44 -54.98
CA ALA A 9 -0.23 -13.11 -54.44
C ALA A 9 -0.92 -12.98 -53.08
N ILE A 10 -0.12 -12.85 -52.01
CA ILE A 10 -0.59 -12.49 -50.68
C ILE A 10 -0.81 -10.98 -50.73
N THR A 11 -2.06 -10.55 -50.75
CA THR A 11 -2.43 -9.14 -50.60
C THR A 11 -2.38 -8.79 -49.13
N ASP A 12 -1.46 -7.90 -48.74
CA ASP A 12 -1.43 -7.25 -47.43
C ASP A 12 -2.78 -6.57 -47.18
N THR A 13 -3.60 -7.15 -46.32
CA THR A 13 -4.78 -6.50 -45.77
C THR A 13 -4.34 -5.42 -44.79
N PRO A 14 -4.92 -4.20 -44.84
CA PRO A 14 -4.60 -3.13 -43.90
C PRO A 14 -4.91 -3.61 -42.48
N GLU A 15 -3.94 -3.43 -41.57
CA GLU A 15 -4.09 -3.74 -40.16
C GLU A 15 -5.24 -2.91 -39.60
N ASP A 16 -6.37 -3.58 -39.34
CA ASP A 16 -7.47 -3.01 -38.56
C ASP A 16 -6.92 -2.56 -37.22
N ASP A 17 -6.98 -1.24 -36.97
CA ASP A 17 -6.78 -0.57 -35.69
C ASP A 17 -7.84 -1.07 -34.69
N PHE A 18 -7.72 -2.31 -34.22
CA PHE A 18 -8.52 -2.79 -33.11
C PHE A 18 -8.08 -2.02 -31.87
N PRO A 19 -8.94 -1.17 -31.27
CA PRO A 19 -8.58 -0.47 -30.06
C PRO A 19 -8.25 -1.52 -29.00
N ALA A 20 -7.04 -1.43 -28.44
CA ALA A 20 -6.58 -2.35 -27.40
C ALA A 20 -7.69 -2.52 -26.37
N PRO A 21 -8.07 -3.77 -26.01
CA PRO A 21 -9.22 -4.02 -25.18
C PRO A 21 -9.10 -3.19 -23.92
N ALA A 22 -10.14 -2.41 -23.61
CA ALA A 22 -10.21 -1.58 -22.42
C ALA A 22 -9.86 -2.46 -21.22
N VAL A 23 -8.66 -2.29 -20.69
CA VAL A 23 -8.19 -3.07 -19.54
C VAL A 23 -9.09 -2.66 -18.39
N TYR A 24 -10.09 -3.50 -18.09
CA TYR A 24 -10.91 -3.37 -16.90
C TYR A 24 -9.97 -3.42 -15.70
N ARG A 25 -9.60 -2.25 -15.18
CA ARG A 25 -8.91 -2.13 -13.90
C ARG A 25 -9.94 -2.48 -12.83
N PHE A 26 -10.03 -3.77 -12.51
CA PHE A 26 -10.74 -4.21 -11.33
C PHE A 26 -10.04 -3.59 -10.12
N ASP A 27 -10.65 -2.55 -9.56
CA ASP A 27 -10.22 -2.07 -8.25
C ASP A 27 -10.50 -3.19 -7.25
N ARG A 28 -9.43 -3.69 -6.63
CA ARG A 28 -9.52 -4.75 -5.63
C ARG A 28 -9.95 -4.20 -4.26
N ARG A 29 -10.03 -2.87 -4.11
CA ARG A 29 -10.38 -2.22 -2.85
C ARG A 29 -11.90 -2.21 -2.67
N ARG A 30 -12.32 -2.47 -1.44
CA ARG A 30 -13.73 -2.41 -1.02
C ARG A 30 -14.09 -1.08 -0.34
N CYS A 31 -13.09 -0.30 0.02
CA CYS A 31 -13.24 0.93 0.80
C CYS A 31 -12.36 2.03 0.19
N ASP A 32 -12.88 3.26 0.19
CA ASP A 32 -12.13 4.45 -0.18
C ASP A 32 -11.05 4.76 0.85
N ARG A 33 -10.04 5.52 0.41
CA ARG A 33 -8.93 5.97 1.24
C ARG A 33 -8.90 7.48 1.28
N HIS A 34 -8.85 8.01 2.49
CA HIS A 34 -8.62 9.42 2.72
C HIS A 34 -7.12 9.65 2.87
N ASP A 35 -6.57 10.55 2.06
CA ASP A 35 -5.20 11.00 2.25
C ASP A 35 -5.11 11.76 3.57
N LEU A 36 -4.19 11.31 4.42
CA LEU A 36 -4.05 11.83 5.77
C LEU A 36 -2.57 12.06 6.04
N GLY A 37 -2.23 13.31 6.36
CA GLY A 37 -0.91 13.69 6.82
C GLY A 37 -0.84 13.66 8.34
N GLY A 38 0.35 13.42 8.88
CA GLY A 38 0.59 13.47 10.32
C GLY A 38 1.59 12.43 10.78
N CYS A 39 2.06 12.57 12.02
CA CYS A 39 2.88 11.59 12.69
C CYS A 39 2.08 11.01 13.86
N VAL A 40 2.05 9.68 13.97
CA VAL A 40 1.44 8.97 15.09
C VAL A 40 2.46 8.09 15.77
N THR A 41 2.22 7.81 17.05
CA THR A 41 3.03 6.87 17.81
C THR A 41 2.40 5.50 17.71
N ALA A 42 3.22 4.50 17.43
CA ALA A 42 2.79 3.11 17.36
C ALA A 42 3.56 2.26 18.36
N VAL A 43 2.87 1.29 18.97
CA VAL A 43 3.40 0.35 19.94
C VAL A 43 3.28 -1.06 19.37
N ARG A 44 4.43 -1.72 19.23
CA ARG A 44 4.52 -3.12 18.80
C ARG A 44 4.06 -4.00 19.95
N ARG A 45 3.09 -4.88 19.70
CA ARG A 45 2.42 -5.69 20.73
C ARG A 45 2.98 -7.12 20.83
N ASP A 46 3.75 -7.56 19.85
CA ASP A 46 4.25 -8.93 19.83
C ASP A 46 5.42 -9.17 20.79
N HIS A 47 5.47 -10.38 21.33
CA HIS A 47 6.45 -10.78 22.34
C HIS A 47 7.78 -11.28 21.76
N ASP A 48 8.08 -11.04 20.49
CA ASP A 48 9.39 -11.41 19.94
C ASP A 48 10.51 -10.59 20.63
N MET A 49 11.58 -11.26 21.03
CA MET A 49 12.79 -10.67 21.60
C MET A 49 13.37 -9.53 20.74
N ARG A 50 13.21 -9.60 19.41
CA ARG A 50 13.63 -8.50 18.50
C ARG A 50 12.79 -7.24 18.68
N ILE A 51 11.52 -7.41 19.02
CA ILE A 51 10.53 -6.35 19.19
C ILE A 51 10.74 -5.62 20.51
N HIS A 52 11.15 -6.33 21.56
CA HIS A 52 11.44 -5.77 22.89
C HIS A 52 12.53 -4.70 22.88
N ARG A 53 13.43 -4.69 21.89
CA ARG A 53 14.49 -3.67 21.79
C ARG A 53 13.96 -2.30 21.36
N ARG A 54 12.85 -2.26 20.64
CA ARG A 54 12.21 -1.04 20.12
C ARG A 54 10.70 -1.22 20.11
N PRO A 55 10.04 -1.18 21.28
CA PRO A 55 8.61 -1.44 21.39
C PRO A 55 7.75 -0.28 20.84
N VAL A 56 8.32 0.91 20.72
CA VAL A 56 7.64 2.10 20.20
C VAL A 56 8.31 2.54 18.91
N CYS A 57 7.51 2.87 17.90
CA CYS A 57 7.98 3.45 16.64
C CYS A 57 7.10 4.63 16.21
N SER A 58 7.66 5.50 15.37
CA SER A 58 6.95 6.64 14.79
C SER A 58 6.46 6.26 13.40
N LEU A 59 5.19 6.55 13.11
CA LEU A 59 4.59 6.32 11.81
C LEU A 59 4.15 7.65 11.20
N ARG A 60 4.60 7.94 9.99
CA ARG A 60 4.07 9.04 9.18
C ARG A 60 2.91 8.53 8.35
N LEU A 61 1.72 9.05 8.61
CA LEU A 61 0.51 8.65 7.91
C LEU A 61 0.55 9.12 6.45
N ARG A 62 0.01 8.29 5.55
CA ARG A 62 -0.22 8.62 4.14
C ARG A 62 -1.70 8.58 3.80
N ASN A 63 -2.37 7.49 4.18
CA ASN A 63 -3.81 7.33 3.97
C ASN A 63 -4.44 6.45 5.03
N LEU A 64 -5.73 6.64 5.21
CA LEU A 64 -6.58 5.92 6.16
C LEU A 64 -7.86 5.45 5.45
N SER A 65 -8.32 4.27 5.82
CA SER A 65 -9.63 3.70 5.44
C SER A 65 -10.22 2.99 6.65
N ASP A 66 -11.50 2.62 6.59
CA ASP A 66 -12.17 1.85 7.63
C ASP A 66 -11.48 0.51 7.95
N GLY A 67 -10.76 -0.07 6.99
CA GLY A 67 -10.10 -1.37 7.15
C GLY A 67 -8.60 -1.30 7.48
N GLY A 68 -7.98 -0.11 7.50
CA GLY A 68 -6.54 -0.01 7.71
C GLY A 68 -5.89 1.30 7.30
N ILE A 69 -4.56 1.33 7.42
CA ILE A 69 -3.71 2.52 7.23
C ILE A 69 -2.57 2.23 6.26
N GLY A 70 -2.26 3.19 5.40
CA GLY A 70 -0.96 3.30 4.74
C GLY A 70 -0.07 4.31 5.47
N ALA A 71 1.13 3.91 5.87
CA ALA A 71 2.06 4.75 6.60
C ALA A 71 3.52 4.53 6.17
N ILE A 72 4.42 5.38 6.66
CA ILE A 72 5.87 5.24 6.54
C ILE A 72 6.46 5.07 7.94
N SER A 73 7.26 4.03 8.13
CA SER A 73 8.04 3.81 9.35
C SER A 73 9.52 4.08 9.11
N ASP A 74 10.22 4.52 10.16
CA ASP A 74 11.67 4.68 10.20
C ASP A 74 12.42 3.35 10.39
N ILE A 75 11.72 2.31 10.85
CA ILE A 75 12.26 0.96 11.07
C ILE A 75 11.50 -0.09 10.24
N PRO A 76 12.14 -1.21 9.88
CA PRO A 76 11.44 -2.31 9.25
C PRO A 76 10.51 -2.98 10.26
N LEU A 77 9.28 -3.27 9.82
CA LEU A 77 8.28 -4.02 10.58
C LEU A 77 8.05 -5.38 9.93
N SER A 78 7.83 -6.41 10.75
CA SER A 78 7.62 -7.76 10.22
C SER A 78 6.21 -7.88 9.66
N PRO A 79 5.99 -8.65 8.59
CA PRO A 79 4.63 -9.07 8.21
C PRO A 79 3.94 -9.77 9.38
N ASP A 80 2.62 -9.58 9.47
CA ASP A 80 1.73 -10.07 10.53
C ASP A 80 2.01 -9.54 11.94
N GLU A 81 2.97 -8.62 12.08
CA GLU A 81 3.31 -8.04 13.37
C GLU A 81 2.15 -7.19 13.91
N ARG A 82 1.78 -7.40 15.17
CA ARG A 82 0.70 -6.66 15.83
C ARG A 82 1.16 -5.30 16.32
N ILE A 83 0.40 -4.28 15.95
CA ILE A 83 0.72 -2.89 16.24
C ILE A 83 -0.53 -2.19 16.74
N SER A 84 -0.35 -1.46 17.84
CA SER A 84 -1.29 -0.45 18.33
C SER A 84 -0.85 0.91 17.81
N VAL A 85 -1.78 1.69 17.27
CA VAL A 85 -1.55 3.04 16.76
C VAL A 85 -2.39 4.00 17.59
N TYR A 86 -1.74 4.98 18.21
CA TYR A 86 -2.40 5.98 19.03
C TYR A 86 -2.54 7.30 18.28
N PHE A 87 -3.79 7.75 18.15
CA PHE A 87 -4.14 9.05 17.58
C PHE A 87 -4.35 10.03 18.72
N GLN A 88 -3.62 11.14 18.68
CA GLN A 88 -3.71 12.15 19.72
C GLN A 88 -5.09 12.84 19.69
N PRO A 89 -5.58 13.34 20.85
CA PRO A 89 -6.76 14.18 20.90
C PRO A 89 -6.63 15.40 19.98
N HIS A 90 -7.67 15.72 19.23
CA HIS A 90 -7.74 16.91 18.39
C HIS A 90 -8.95 17.76 18.79
N GLY A 91 -8.69 18.90 19.44
CA GLY A 91 -9.75 19.79 19.91
C GLY A 91 -10.54 19.18 21.07
N ALA A 92 -11.85 19.04 20.90
CA ALA A 92 -12.74 18.45 21.90
C ALA A 92 -12.81 16.91 21.83
N ASP A 93 -12.29 16.32 20.75
CA ASP A 93 -12.32 14.87 20.54
C ASP A 93 -11.26 14.18 21.40
N GLN A 94 -11.64 13.05 22.01
CA GLN A 94 -10.69 12.22 22.75
C GLN A 94 -9.74 11.50 21.77
N GLY A 95 -8.51 11.28 22.22
CA GLY A 95 -7.58 10.40 21.50
C GLY A 95 -8.13 8.98 21.48
N PHE A 96 -7.78 8.23 20.44
CA PHE A 96 -8.22 6.86 20.28
C PHE A 96 -7.07 5.95 19.85
N GLU A 97 -7.22 4.67 20.17
CA GLU A 97 -6.26 3.63 19.85
C GLU A 97 -6.88 2.69 18.82
N LEU A 98 -6.13 2.40 17.75
CA LEU A 98 -6.48 1.34 16.80
C LEU A 98 -5.45 0.22 16.89
N VAL A 99 -5.92 -1.02 16.87
CA VAL A 99 -5.07 -2.20 16.87
C VAL A 99 -5.22 -2.94 15.55
N GLY A 100 -4.10 -3.42 15.03
CA GLY A 100 -4.06 -4.16 13.79
C GLY A 100 -2.76 -4.90 13.58
N HIS A 101 -2.57 -5.42 12.37
CA HIS A 101 -1.37 -6.15 11.97
C HIS A 101 -0.79 -5.63 10.65
N VAL A 102 0.52 -5.79 10.49
CA VAL A 102 1.25 -5.39 9.29
C VAL A 102 0.96 -6.36 8.14
N VAL A 103 0.34 -5.86 7.06
CA VAL A 103 0.07 -6.67 5.85
C VAL A 103 1.13 -6.53 4.77
N ARG A 104 1.95 -5.47 4.84
CA ARG A 104 3.08 -5.24 3.93
C ARG A 104 4.09 -4.30 4.58
N CYS A 105 5.37 -4.51 4.29
CA CYS A 105 6.46 -3.59 4.63
C CYS A 105 7.50 -3.64 3.50
N GLN A 106 7.74 -2.51 2.85
CA GLN A 106 8.70 -2.41 1.74
C GLN A 106 9.59 -1.17 1.90
N PRO A 107 10.90 -1.25 1.59
CA PRO A 107 11.75 -0.07 1.62
C PRO A 107 11.26 0.96 0.58
N LEU A 108 11.21 2.23 0.96
CA LEU A 108 10.92 3.30 0.00
C LEU A 108 12.05 3.38 -1.03
N ARG A 109 11.68 3.41 -2.32
CA ARG A 109 12.63 3.67 -3.39
C ARG A 109 12.88 5.18 -3.51
N ALA A 110 14.13 5.55 -3.82
CA ALA A 110 14.47 6.94 -4.11
C ALA A 110 13.55 7.51 -5.21
N GLY A 111 12.94 8.67 -4.95
CA GLY A 111 12.03 9.35 -5.88
C GLY A 111 10.53 8.98 -5.74
N GLN A 112 10.15 8.14 -4.79
CA GLN A 112 8.74 7.74 -4.59
C GLN A 112 7.98 8.62 -3.58
N THR A 113 8.66 9.54 -2.91
CA THR A 113 8.06 10.51 -1.97
C THR A 113 8.02 11.90 -2.55
N ASP A 114 7.09 12.68 -2.00
CA ASP A 114 6.85 14.09 -2.32
C ASP A 114 8.15 14.90 -2.33
N LYS A 115 8.23 15.91 -3.20
CA LYS A 115 9.48 16.55 -3.66
C LYS A 115 10.34 17.20 -2.56
N ASP A 116 9.84 17.29 -1.33
CA ASP A 116 10.40 18.17 -0.31
C ASP A 116 11.30 17.48 0.72
N LEU A 117 11.35 16.14 0.80
CA LEU A 117 12.37 15.46 1.64
C LEU A 117 12.76 14.06 1.11
N PRO A 118 14.06 13.71 1.14
CA PRO A 118 14.49 12.32 1.01
C PRO A 118 14.04 11.54 2.24
N VAL A 119 12.88 10.91 2.17
CA VAL A 119 12.40 10.04 3.24
C VAL A 119 13.07 8.68 3.07
N THR A 120 14.09 8.42 3.89
CA THR A 120 14.55 7.06 4.15
C THR A 120 13.54 6.40 5.08
N GLY A 121 13.05 5.22 4.71
CA GLY A 121 12.07 4.52 5.53
C GLY A 121 11.43 3.34 4.81
N TYR A 122 10.38 2.81 5.43
CA TYR A 122 9.63 1.66 4.96
C TYR A 122 8.17 2.03 4.79
N GLU A 123 7.62 1.83 3.60
CA GLU A 123 6.20 1.95 3.36
C GLU A 123 5.51 0.71 3.93
N ILE A 124 4.56 0.93 4.82
CA ILE A 124 3.82 -0.12 5.48
C ILE A 124 2.33 -0.03 5.16
N GLY A 125 1.67 -1.17 5.19
CA GLY A 125 0.22 -1.25 5.26
C GLY A 125 -0.16 -1.96 6.55
N LEU A 126 -1.07 -1.36 7.30
CA LEU A 126 -1.68 -1.94 8.49
C LEU A 126 -3.13 -2.27 8.18
N ARG A 127 -3.59 -3.45 8.59
CA ARG A 127 -5.00 -3.82 8.58
C ARG A 127 -5.52 -3.84 10.01
N PHE A 128 -6.66 -3.21 10.24
CA PHE A 128 -7.26 -3.20 11.58
C PHE A 128 -7.85 -4.55 11.93
N ASP A 129 -7.74 -4.91 13.21
CA ASP A 129 -8.40 -6.08 13.75
C ASP A 129 -9.88 -5.72 14.00
N PRO A 130 -10.84 -6.54 13.51
CA PRO A 130 -12.26 -6.20 13.55
C PRO A 130 -12.83 -6.06 14.97
N ALA A 131 -12.17 -6.64 15.97
CA ALA A 131 -12.57 -6.56 17.37
C ALA A 131 -12.33 -5.18 18.00
N THR A 132 -11.56 -4.29 17.36
CA THR A 132 -11.19 -2.98 17.91
C THR A 132 -12.13 -1.86 17.46
N ALA A 133 -13.04 -2.13 16.51
CA ALA A 133 -13.95 -1.13 15.93
C ALA A 133 -15.30 -1.03 16.65
N ALA A 134 -15.40 -1.52 17.89
CA ALA A 134 -16.64 -1.59 18.68
C ALA A 134 -16.73 -0.47 19.73
#